data_AF-A0AAV5RP92-F1
#
_entry.id   AF-A0AAV5RP92-F1
#
_cell.length_a   1.000
_cell.length_b   1.000
_cell.length_c   1.000
_cell.angle_alpha   90.00
_cell.angle_beta   90.00
_cell.angle_gamma   90.00
#
_symmetry.space_group_name_H-M   'P 1'
#
loop_
_entity.id
_entity.type
_entity.pdbx_description
1 polymer ?
#
loop_
_entity_poly.entity_id
_entity_poly.type
_entity_poly.pdbx_seq_one_letter_code
_entity_poly.pdbx_strand_id
1 'polypeptide(L)'
;MAQLLALAVAILAKYGADAQVALGGGAGGGPVGNTVYTTTYINGPTVAPPPIIEGPWTDVDHLEGTWCSKSMTVVTGPDFYDPIDELLIEPALPGISVSFTSDGYFEYASYQVASNPRDPKCATGAITFQHGTYNISDNKLHMTPFEDDGRQLVSDPCKSNKSSYVQYEQQLTFSKFQVWIDGYYGRYRLDLYQWDGTPLQPLYLVYRPPQMLPTITMNPGTKEQVNNHTNARRALNSNVRERIKRSLINRGKTKATLRKERSGLYNAVWYGGLAMISFGAGGWLYFS
;
A
#
# COMPACT_ATOMS: atom_id res chain seq x y z
N MET A 1 -15.63 -0.18 -34.84
CA MET A 1 -15.50 -0.80 -33.50
C MET A 1 -16.50 -1.95 -33.32
N ALA A 2 -16.35 -3.02 -34.11
CA ALA A 2 -17.16 -4.25 -33.95
C ALA A 2 -16.40 -5.52 -34.40
N GLN A 3 -15.08 -5.45 -34.52
CA GLN A 3 -14.25 -6.54 -35.08
C GLN A 3 -13.03 -6.92 -34.25
N LEU A 4 -12.88 -6.35 -33.04
CA LEU A 4 -11.79 -6.71 -32.11
C LEU A 4 -12.25 -7.57 -30.93
N LEU A 5 -13.55 -7.90 -30.84
CA LEU A 5 -14.10 -8.78 -29.81
C LEU A 5 -14.12 -10.28 -30.19
N ALA A 6 -13.80 -10.63 -31.44
CA ALA A 6 -13.88 -12.01 -31.93
C ALA A 6 -12.58 -12.82 -31.80
N LEU A 7 -11.45 -12.19 -31.43
CA LEU A 7 -10.16 -12.90 -31.34
C LEU A 7 -9.79 -13.35 -29.91
N ALA A 8 -10.46 -12.84 -28.87
CA ALA A 8 -10.19 -13.23 -27.48
C ALA A 8 -10.97 -14.48 -27.03
N VAL A 9 -12.00 -14.90 -27.79
CA VAL A 9 -12.85 -16.05 -27.45
C VAL A 9 -12.31 -17.37 -28.04
N ALA A 10 -11.38 -17.33 -28.99
CA ALA A 10 -10.88 -18.54 -29.68
C ALA A 10 -9.62 -19.18 -29.05
N ILE A 11 -8.98 -18.56 -28.05
CA ILE A 11 -7.71 -19.06 -27.48
C ILE A 11 -7.93 -19.97 -26.25
N LEU A 12 -9.13 -19.97 -25.65
CA LEU A 12 -9.45 -20.82 -24.48
C LEU A 12 -10.06 -22.19 -24.83
N ALA A 13 -10.26 -22.52 -26.11
CA ALA A 13 -10.90 -23.77 -26.54
C ALA A 13 -9.92 -24.86 -27.05
N LYS A 14 -8.61 -24.72 -26.84
CA LYS A 14 -7.60 -25.60 -27.47
C LYS A 14 -6.71 -26.45 -26.54
N TYR A 15 -6.98 -26.48 -25.23
CA TYR A 15 -6.31 -27.41 -24.32
C TYR A 15 -7.33 -28.30 -23.62
N GLY A 16 -7.73 -29.37 -24.31
CA GLY A 16 -8.63 -30.37 -23.77
C GLY A 16 -8.94 -31.47 -24.77
N ALA A 17 -7.94 -32.28 -25.11
CA ALA A 17 -8.15 -33.63 -25.64
C ALA A 17 -6.81 -34.41 -25.73
N ASP A 18 -6.88 -35.67 -25.35
CA ASP A 18 -6.01 -36.79 -25.76
C ASP A 18 -4.70 -37.05 -25.01
N ALA A 19 -4.80 -37.91 -23.98
CA ALA A 19 -3.90 -39.06 -23.84
C ALA A 19 -4.64 -40.22 -23.17
N GLN A 20 -5.15 -41.16 -23.98
CA GLN A 20 -5.54 -42.49 -23.54
C GLN A 20 -4.30 -43.41 -23.51
N VAL A 21 -4.07 -44.09 -22.39
CA VAL A 21 -3.49 -45.44 -22.37
C VAL A 21 -4.29 -46.27 -21.38
N ALA A 22 -4.83 -47.38 -21.90
CA ALA A 22 -5.61 -48.37 -21.20
C ALA A 22 -4.72 -49.50 -20.65
N LEU A 23 -5.12 -50.11 -19.52
CA LEU A 23 -5.56 -51.51 -19.41
C LEU A 23 -5.32 -52.11 -18.01
N GLY A 24 -6.35 -52.81 -17.51
CA GLY A 24 -6.35 -53.66 -16.32
C GLY A 24 -7.29 -53.10 -15.24
N GLY A 25 -8.56 -53.48 -15.11
CA GLY A 25 -9.16 -54.80 -15.29
C GLY A 25 -9.43 -55.40 -13.90
N GLY A 26 -10.61 -55.15 -13.34
CA GLY A 26 -11.00 -55.68 -12.03
C GLY A 26 -12.38 -55.20 -11.59
N ALA A 27 -13.35 -56.10 -11.65
CA ALA A 27 -14.78 -55.91 -11.46
C ALA A 27 -15.21 -55.56 -10.02
N GLY A 28 -16.37 -54.89 -9.88
CA GLY A 28 -17.14 -54.84 -8.62
C GLY A 28 -17.94 -53.56 -8.46
N GLY A 29 -19.26 -53.64 -8.48
CA GLY A 29 -20.17 -52.49 -8.56
C GLY A 29 -20.53 -51.82 -7.23
N GLY A 30 -21.15 -50.63 -7.33
CA GLY A 30 -21.82 -49.93 -6.24
C GLY A 30 -21.62 -48.40 -6.28
N PRO A 31 -22.67 -47.57 -6.11
CA PRO A 31 -22.52 -46.11 -6.15
C PRO A 31 -21.90 -45.62 -4.83
N VAL A 32 -20.73 -44.99 -4.88
CA VAL A 32 -20.09 -44.42 -3.69
C VAL A 32 -20.67 -43.02 -3.44
N GLY A 33 -21.51 -42.94 -2.42
CA GLY A 33 -22.04 -41.69 -1.88
C GLY A 33 -20.98 -40.85 -1.17
N ASN A 34 -21.30 -39.58 -0.93
CA ASN A 34 -20.51 -38.61 -0.19
C ASN A 34 -19.93 -39.22 1.10
N THR A 35 -18.60 -39.26 1.21
CA THR A 35 -17.92 -39.61 2.45
C THR A 35 -18.09 -38.47 3.44
N VAL A 36 -19.11 -38.58 4.29
CA VAL A 36 -19.26 -37.79 5.51
C VAL A 36 -18.31 -38.39 6.55
N TYR A 37 -17.29 -37.64 6.97
CA TYR A 37 -16.48 -38.03 8.12
C TYR A 37 -17.32 -37.83 9.39
N THR A 38 -17.88 -38.91 9.94
CA THR A 38 -18.57 -38.87 11.23
C THR A 38 -17.56 -39.23 12.34
N THR A 39 -17.10 -38.22 13.08
CA THR A 39 -16.37 -38.43 14.32
C THR A 39 -17.37 -38.69 15.44
N THR A 40 -17.51 -39.93 15.90
CA THR A 40 -18.24 -40.25 17.14
C THR A 40 -17.36 -39.98 18.35
N TYR A 41 -17.69 -38.95 19.13
CA TYR A 41 -17.17 -38.77 20.48
C TYR A 41 -18.01 -39.59 21.46
N ILE A 42 -17.31 -40.33 22.33
CA ILE A 42 -17.84 -41.03 23.50
C ILE A 42 -18.70 -40.10 24.37
N ASN A 43 -19.85 -40.62 24.82
CA ASN A 43 -20.92 -39.92 25.55
C ASN A 43 -20.42 -39.01 26.69
N GLY A 44 -20.24 -37.71 26.39
CA GLY A 44 -20.30 -36.60 27.34
C GLY A 44 -21.46 -35.69 26.96
N PRO A 45 -21.94 -34.79 27.86
CA PRO A 45 -23.00 -33.85 27.52
C PRO A 45 -22.62 -33.12 26.22
N THR A 46 -23.46 -33.28 25.20
CA THR A 46 -23.28 -32.68 23.87
C THR A 46 -23.54 -31.18 24.00
N VAL A 47 -22.57 -30.45 24.54
CA VAL A 47 -22.50 -29.02 24.31
C VAL A 47 -22.20 -28.89 22.82
N ALA A 48 -23.18 -28.43 22.05
CA ALA A 48 -22.94 -28.09 20.65
C ALA A 48 -21.67 -27.22 20.61
N PRO A 49 -20.69 -27.52 19.75
CA PRO A 49 -19.57 -26.61 19.57
C PRO A 49 -20.18 -25.22 19.33
N PRO A 50 -19.65 -24.17 19.99
CA PRO A 50 -20.18 -22.82 19.81
C PRO A 50 -20.27 -22.56 18.30
N PRO A 51 -21.36 -21.92 17.83
CA PRO A 51 -21.49 -21.61 16.42
C PRO A 51 -20.19 -20.94 15.98
N ILE A 52 -19.52 -21.53 15.00
CA ILE A 52 -18.43 -20.85 14.31
C ILE A 52 -19.15 -19.68 13.63
N ILE A 53 -19.07 -18.49 14.22
CA ILE A 53 -19.62 -17.29 13.61
C ILE A 53 -18.74 -17.05 12.40
N GLU A 54 -19.10 -17.63 11.26
CA GLU A 54 -18.43 -17.32 10.00
C GLU A 54 -18.96 -15.95 9.57
N GLY A 55 -18.05 -15.02 9.27
CA GLY A 55 -18.39 -13.64 8.89
C GLY A 55 -19.40 -13.55 7.70
N PRO A 56 -19.71 -12.34 7.22
CA PRO A 56 -18.81 -11.19 7.23
C PRO A 56 -19.03 -10.25 8.43
N TRP A 57 -17.94 -9.94 9.13
CA TRP A 57 -17.87 -8.90 10.15
C TRP A 57 -17.59 -7.53 9.52
N THR A 58 -18.12 -6.48 10.15
CA THR A 58 -18.03 -5.09 9.68
C THR A 58 -17.80 -4.11 10.83
N ASP A 59 -17.12 -4.56 11.88
CA ASP A 59 -16.82 -3.81 13.10
C ASP A 59 -15.31 -3.62 13.30
N VAL A 60 -14.95 -2.70 14.20
CA VAL A 60 -13.56 -2.29 14.49
C VAL A 60 -12.74 -3.45 15.07
N ASP A 61 -13.33 -4.25 15.96
CA ASP A 61 -12.61 -5.32 16.67
C ASP A 61 -12.08 -6.39 15.70
N HIS A 62 -12.88 -6.72 14.69
CA HIS A 62 -12.46 -7.65 13.63
C HIS A 62 -11.53 -7.01 12.61
N LEU A 63 -11.55 -5.68 12.45
CA LEU A 63 -10.70 -4.94 11.52
C LEU A 63 -9.27 -4.71 12.08
N GLU A 64 -9.09 -4.69 13.40
CA GLU A 64 -7.78 -4.46 14.02
C GLU A 64 -6.73 -5.48 13.57
N GLY A 65 -5.60 -5.00 13.07
CA GLY A 65 -4.47 -5.82 12.61
C GLY A 65 -3.84 -5.30 11.32
N THR A 66 -2.79 -5.99 10.87
CA THR A 66 -2.12 -5.73 9.59
C THR A 66 -2.61 -6.71 8.54
N TRP A 67 -3.16 -6.16 7.46
CA TRP A 67 -3.74 -6.89 6.35
C TRP A 67 -2.89 -6.69 5.11
N CYS A 68 -2.36 -7.75 4.51
CA CYS A 68 -1.56 -7.66 3.30
C CYS A 68 -2.17 -8.44 2.14
N SER A 69 -1.88 -8.03 0.92
CA SER A 69 -2.18 -8.83 -0.26
C SER A 69 -1.40 -10.15 -0.28
N LYS A 70 -1.82 -11.10 -1.12
CA LYS A 70 -1.31 -12.48 -1.16
C LYS A 70 0.22 -12.62 -1.27
N SER A 71 0.93 -11.64 -1.84
CA SER A 71 2.39 -11.67 -1.94
C SER A 71 3.09 -11.57 -0.58
N MET A 72 2.45 -10.98 0.44
CA MET A 72 2.98 -10.81 1.81
C MET A 72 4.35 -10.10 1.88
N THR A 73 4.75 -9.42 0.80
CA THR A 73 6.01 -8.66 0.71
C THR A 73 5.83 -7.21 1.10
N VAL A 74 4.68 -6.63 0.77
CA VAL A 74 4.29 -5.28 1.19
C VAL A 74 3.63 -5.42 2.54
N VAL A 75 4.27 -4.85 3.57
CA VAL A 75 3.78 -4.83 4.95
C VAL A 75 4.07 -3.44 5.49
N THR A 76 3.11 -2.86 6.20
CA THR A 76 3.25 -1.57 6.88
C THR A 76 4.32 -1.60 7.99
N GLY A 77 4.80 -0.42 8.39
CA GLY A 77 5.72 -0.19 9.48
C GLY A 77 7.13 0.22 9.03
N PRO A 78 8.13 0.08 9.92
CA PRO A 78 9.48 0.60 9.70
C PRO A 78 10.26 -0.10 8.58
N ASP A 79 9.78 -1.27 8.14
CA ASP A 79 10.37 -1.98 7.00
C ASP A 79 9.89 -1.44 5.64
N PHE A 80 8.85 -0.60 5.62
CA PHE A 80 8.33 0.02 4.39
C PHE A 80 8.69 1.51 4.30
N TYR A 81 8.62 2.24 5.42
CA TYR A 81 8.96 3.66 5.47
C TYR A 81 9.84 3.99 6.69
N ASP A 82 10.94 4.71 6.44
CA ASP A 82 11.77 5.30 7.49
C ASP A 82 11.47 6.81 7.59
N PRO A 83 10.80 7.28 8.66
CA PRO A 83 10.45 8.68 8.80
C PRO A 83 11.65 9.60 9.09
N ILE A 84 12.77 9.07 9.59
CA ILE A 84 13.94 9.88 9.96
C ILE A 84 14.77 10.23 8.74
N ASP A 85 14.99 9.25 7.86
CA ASP A 85 15.70 9.44 6.60
C ASP A 85 14.73 9.75 5.43
N GLU A 86 13.43 9.90 5.70
CA GLU A 86 12.33 10.06 4.74
C GLU A 86 12.48 9.12 3.54
N LEU A 87 12.56 7.82 3.83
CA LEU A 87 12.92 6.81 2.84
C LEU A 87 11.83 5.75 2.67
N LEU A 88 11.36 5.56 1.44
CA LEU A 88 10.50 4.43 1.05
C LEU A 88 11.34 3.24 0.63
N ILE A 89 11.21 2.12 1.34
CA ILE A 89 11.93 0.88 1.09
C ILE A 89 11.14 0.04 0.09
N GLU A 90 11.76 -0.35 -1.02
CA GLU A 90 11.10 -1.10 -2.08
C GLU A 90 10.93 -2.58 -1.71
N PRO A 91 9.69 -3.10 -1.66
CA PRO A 91 9.44 -4.52 -1.42
C PRO A 91 9.83 -5.38 -2.62
N ALA A 92 10.08 -6.68 -2.37
CA ALA A 92 10.49 -7.61 -3.43
C ALA A 92 9.39 -7.90 -4.48
N LEU A 93 8.12 -7.80 -4.11
CA LEU A 93 6.97 -8.03 -4.99
C LEU A 93 5.90 -6.96 -4.77
N PRO A 94 5.12 -6.62 -5.81
CA PRO A 94 4.01 -5.68 -5.70
C PRO A 94 2.91 -6.22 -4.79
N GLY A 95 2.13 -5.30 -4.23
CA GLY A 95 1.10 -5.59 -3.27
C GLY A 95 0.59 -4.33 -2.57
N ILE A 96 -0.39 -4.53 -1.69
CA ILE A 96 -0.86 -3.50 -0.77
C ILE A 96 -0.93 -4.07 0.63
N SER A 97 -0.76 -3.21 1.62
CA SER A 97 -0.94 -3.51 3.03
C SER A 97 -1.64 -2.36 3.71
N VAL A 98 -2.56 -2.70 4.61
CA VAL A 98 -3.24 -1.73 5.46
C VAL A 98 -3.23 -2.24 6.88
N SER A 99 -2.83 -1.38 7.82
CA SER A 99 -2.91 -1.66 9.24
C SER A 99 -3.96 -0.79 9.88
N PHE A 100 -4.74 -1.38 10.79
CA PHE A 100 -5.74 -0.68 11.59
C PHE A 100 -5.50 -0.96 13.05
N THR A 101 -5.61 0.08 13.86
CA THR A 101 -5.61 -0.02 15.32
C THR A 101 -7.01 0.21 15.87
N SER A 102 -7.27 -0.28 17.08
CA SER A 102 -8.56 -0.10 17.78
C SER A 102 -8.82 1.34 18.22
N ASP A 103 -7.80 2.18 18.32
CA ASP A 103 -7.88 3.61 18.64
C ASP A 103 -8.14 4.51 17.42
N GLY A 104 -8.40 3.93 16.24
CA GLY A 104 -8.86 4.67 15.06
C GLY A 104 -7.76 5.20 14.16
N TYR A 105 -6.54 4.65 14.22
CA TYR A 105 -5.45 4.99 13.29
C TYR A 105 -5.26 3.93 12.22
N PHE A 106 -4.80 4.38 11.06
CA PHE A 106 -4.45 3.50 9.95
C PHE A 106 -3.08 3.83 9.38
N GLU A 107 -2.48 2.82 8.76
CA GLU A 107 -1.32 2.99 7.89
C GLU A 107 -1.58 2.22 6.60
N TYR A 108 -1.25 2.84 5.47
CA TYR A 108 -1.42 2.30 4.13
C TYR A 108 -0.08 2.29 3.40
N ALA A 109 0.29 1.12 2.92
CA ALA A 109 1.48 0.87 2.12
C ALA A 109 1.06 0.22 0.81
N SER A 110 1.51 0.74 -0.33
CA SER A 110 1.27 0.11 -1.63
C SER A 110 2.51 0.14 -2.50
N TYR A 111 2.78 -0.97 -3.17
CA TYR A 111 3.73 -1.06 -4.26
C TYR A 111 3.01 -1.61 -5.49
N GLN A 112 2.87 -0.79 -6.52
CA GLN A 112 2.20 -1.13 -7.77
C GLN A 112 3.17 -1.02 -8.93
N VAL A 113 3.05 -1.94 -9.88
CA VAL A 113 3.85 -1.96 -11.11
C VAL A 113 2.90 -2.05 -12.30
N ALA A 114 3.06 -1.13 -13.25
CA ALA A 114 2.33 -1.11 -14.51
C ALA A 114 3.29 -1.50 -15.65
N SER A 115 2.98 -2.58 -16.35
CA SER A 115 3.72 -2.99 -17.55
C SER A 115 3.41 -2.08 -18.74
N ASN A 116 4.41 -1.81 -19.58
CA ASN A 116 4.22 -1.15 -20.87
C ASN A 116 4.32 -2.19 -22.00
N PRO A 117 3.20 -2.62 -22.62
CA PRO A 117 3.22 -3.66 -23.66
C PRO A 117 3.98 -3.25 -24.93
N ARG A 118 4.11 -1.94 -25.19
CA ARG A 118 4.82 -1.42 -26.36
C ARG A 118 6.33 -1.46 -26.15
N ASP A 119 6.79 -1.20 -24.94
CA ASP A 119 8.19 -1.33 -24.56
C ASP A 119 8.31 -1.99 -23.17
N PRO A 120 8.55 -3.31 -23.13
CA PRO A 120 8.67 -4.05 -21.88
C PRO A 120 9.82 -3.58 -20.97
N LYS A 121 10.81 -2.85 -21.51
CA LYS A 121 11.89 -2.27 -20.70
C LYS A 121 11.41 -1.07 -19.89
N CYS A 122 10.21 -0.56 -20.19
CA CYS A 122 9.64 0.62 -19.59
C CYS A 122 8.50 0.35 -18.62
N ALA A 123 8.64 -0.63 -17.73
CA ALA A 123 7.69 -0.82 -16.64
C ALA A 123 7.75 0.37 -15.67
N THR A 124 6.59 0.88 -15.28
CA THR A 124 6.45 1.98 -14.31
C THR A 124 6.15 1.41 -12.94
N GLY A 125 6.86 1.86 -11.90
CA GLY A 125 6.63 1.50 -10.52
C GLY A 125 6.14 2.68 -9.69
N ALA A 126 5.23 2.44 -8.76
CA ALA A 126 4.76 3.43 -7.78
C ALA A 126 4.73 2.81 -6.39
N ILE A 127 5.45 3.41 -5.45
CA ILE A 127 5.44 3.08 -4.02
C ILE A 127 4.78 4.24 -3.31
N THR A 128 3.75 3.97 -2.51
CA THR A 128 3.02 4.98 -1.75
C THR A 128 2.91 4.56 -0.30
N PHE A 129 3.21 5.50 0.59
CA PHE A 129 3.00 5.43 2.03
C PHE A 129 2.07 6.56 2.45
N GLN A 130 1.11 6.27 3.31
CA GLN A 130 0.32 7.27 4.00
C GLN A 130 -0.25 6.67 5.29
N HIS A 131 -0.46 7.52 6.29
CA HIS A 131 -1.03 7.11 7.58
C HIS A 131 -1.87 8.24 8.15
N GLY A 132 -2.76 7.93 9.08
CA GLY A 132 -3.67 8.91 9.65
C GLY A 132 -4.77 8.26 10.47
N THR A 133 -5.96 8.87 10.47
CA THR A 133 -7.12 8.40 11.22
C THR A 133 -8.17 7.80 10.31
N TYR A 134 -8.92 6.82 10.80
CA TYR A 134 -10.05 6.26 10.09
C TYR A 134 -11.32 6.33 10.90
N ASN A 135 -12.45 6.35 10.22
CA ASN A 135 -13.78 6.27 10.80
C ASN A 135 -14.65 5.33 9.97
N ILE A 136 -15.55 4.63 10.65
CA ILE A 136 -16.53 3.74 10.04
C ILE A 136 -17.92 4.37 10.20
N SER A 137 -18.58 4.65 9.08
CA SER A 137 -19.96 5.15 9.06
C SER A 137 -20.75 4.43 7.98
N ASP A 138 -21.94 3.91 8.32
CA ASP A 138 -22.80 3.18 7.38
C ASP A 138 -22.09 2.03 6.61
N ASN A 139 -21.22 1.28 7.30
CA ASN A 139 -20.33 0.24 6.72
C ASN A 139 -19.34 0.73 5.67
N LYS A 140 -19.17 2.05 5.53
CA LYS A 140 -18.12 2.68 4.74
C LYS A 140 -16.92 2.93 5.63
N LEU A 141 -15.74 2.76 5.06
CA LEU A 141 -14.48 3.03 5.74
C LEU A 141 -13.88 4.30 5.13
N HIS A 142 -13.79 5.35 5.95
CA HIS A 142 -13.20 6.62 5.60
C HIS A 142 -11.83 6.72 6.26
N MET A 143 -10.79 6.96 5.48
CA MET A 143 -9.41 7.06 5.93
C MET A 143 -8.85 8.43 5.54
N THR A 144 -8.52 9.22 6.55
CA THR A 144 -8.02 10.58 6.43
C THR A 144 -6.55 10.62 6.82
N PRO A 145 -5.62 10.79 5.86
CA PRO A 145 -4.19 10.85 6.17
C PRO A 145 -3.85 12.11 7.00
N PHE A 146 -2.75 12.04 7.75
CA PHE A 146 -2.14 13.25 8.32
C PHE A 146 -1.51 14.07 7.19
N GLU A 147 -1.74 15.39 7.24
CA GLU A 147 -1.17 16.36 6.31
C GLU A 147 0.37 16.27 6.35
N ASP A 148 1.01 16.47 5.19
CA ASP A 148 2.48 16.49 5.00
C ASP A 148 3.25 15.18 5.31
N ASP A 149 2.60 14.09 5.72
CA ASP A 149 3.29 12.85 6.14
C ASP A 149 3.37 11.77 5.05
N GLY A 150 2.40 11.71 4.14
CA GLY A 150 2.42 10.70 3.10
C GLY A 150 3.56 10.94 2.09
N ARG A 151 4.06 9.85 1.51
CA ARG A 151 5.20 9.86 0.59
C ARG A 151 4.89 8.97 -0.60
N GLN A 152 5.28 9.42 -1.78
CA GLN A 152 5.18 8.63 -3.00
C GLN A 152 6.48 8.66 -3.79
N LEU A 153 6.95 7.49 -4.18
CA LEU A 153 8.07 7.29 -5.10
C LEU A 153 7.54 6.70 -6.41
N VAL A 154 7.76 7.41 -7.52
CA VAL A 154 7.37 6.96 -8.86
C VAL A 154 8.62 6.78 -9.72
N SER A 155 8.79 5.60 -10.30
CA SER A 155 9.84 5.29 -11.25
C SER A 155 9.25 5.08 -12.65
N ASP A 156 9.68 5.89 -13.62
CA ASP A 156 9.30 5.77 -15.03
C ASP A 156 10.57 5.81 -15.90
N PRO A 157 11.15 4.65 -16.23
CA PRO A 157 12.41 4.56 -16.98
C PRO A 157 12.31 5.11 -18.41
N CYS A 158 11.12 5.20 -18.99
CA CYS A 158 10.91 5.76 -20.33
C CYS A 158 10.89 7.29 -20.32
N LYS A 159 10.53 7.92 -19.19
CA LYS A 159 10.54 9.38 -19.05
C LYS A 159 11.85 9.90 -18.46
N SER A 160 12.44 9.17 -17.51
CA SER A 160 13.61 9.64 -16.77
C SER A 160 14.41 8.47 -16.19
N ASN A 161 15.73 8.63 -16.17
CA ASN A 161 16.63 7.69 -15.48
C ASN A 161 16.60 7.84 -13.94
N LYS A 162 15.73 8.71 -13.40
CA LYS A 162 15.58 9.00 -11.98
C LYS A 162 14.13 8.85 -11.57
N SER A 163 13.91 8.30 -10.37
CA SER A 163 12.60 8.27 -9.72
C SER A 163 12.23 9.65 -9.16
N SER A 164 10.96 9.99 -9.22
CA SER A 164 10.37 11.14 -8.55
C SER A 164 9.98 10.75 -7.13
N TYR A 165 10.33 11.57 -6.14
CA TYR A 165 9.92 11.40 -4.74
C TYR A 165 9.18 12.65 -4.31
N VAL A 166 7.91 12.49 -3.91
CA VAL A 166 7.02 13.60 -3.59
C VAL A 166 6.25 13.32 -2.31
N GLN A 167 5.79 14.39 -1.66
CA GLN A 167 4.76 14.27 -0.64
C GLN A 167 3.45 13.83 -1.30
N TYR A 168 2.68 13.01 -0.59
CA TYR A 168 1.45 12.44 -1.09
C TYR A 168 0.36 12.52 -0.04
N GLU A 169 -0.81 12.98 -0.43
CA GLU A 169 -1.97 13.02 0.44
C GLU A 169 -3.20 12.66 -0.38
N GLN A 170 -3.86 11.56 -0.01
CA GLN A 170 -5.13 11.19 -0.60
C GLN A 170 -6.04 10.56 0.45
N GLN A 171 -7.23 11.14 0.62
CA GLN A 171 -8.29 10.52 1.39
C GLN A 171 -8.76 9.24 0.68
N LEU A 172 -8.76 8.12 1.40
CA LEU A 172 -9.28 6.85 0.90
C LEU A 172 -10.67 6.63 1.49
N THR A 173 -11.65 6.40 0.62
CA THR A 173 -13.01 6.02 1.03
C THR A 173 -13.38 4.72 0.37
N PHE A 174 -13.71 3.73 1.18
CA PHE A 174 -14.23 2.44 0.74
C PHE A 174 -15.74 2.38 0.97
N SER A 175 -16.48 2.01 -0.07
CA SER A 175 -17.95 1.91 -0.01
C SER A 175 -18.43 0.80 0.91
N LYS A 176 -17.60 -0.23 1.09
CA LYS A 176 -17.88 -1.40 1.92
C LYS A 176 -16.56 -2.03 2.35
N PHE A 177 -16.53 -2.59 3.56
CA PHE A 177 -15.49 -3.54 3.97
C PHE A 177 -16.13 -4.78 4.60
N GLN A 178 -15.47 -5.92 4.50
CA GLN A 178 -15.94 -7.19 5.06
C GLN A 178 -14.75 -8.02 5.53
N VAL A 179 -14.80 -8.49 6.78
CA VAL A 179 -13.84 -9.43 7.33
C VAL A 179 -14.50 -10.80 7.45
N TRP A 180 -13.84 -11.86 7.00
CA TRP A 180 -14.34 -13.23 7.11
C TRP A 180 -13.18 -14.24 7.06
N ILE A 181 -13.45 -15.52 7.35
CA ILE A 181 -12.43 -16.57 7.27
C ILE A 181 -12.50 -17.20 5.88
N ASP A 182 -11.41 -17.12 5.12
CA ASP A 182 -11.34 -17.75 3.80
C ASP A 182 -11.40 -19.28 3.95
N GLY A 183 -12.48 -19.90 3.46
CA GLY A 183 -12.66 -21.36 3.52
C GLY A 183 -11.64 -22.16 2.70
N TYR A 184 -10.97 -21.56 1.72
CA TYR A 184 -9.91 -22.20 0.96
C TYR A 184 -8.55 -22.08 1.67
N TYR A 185 -8.24 -20.89 2.20
CA TYR A 185 -6.92 -20.60 2.77
C TYR A 185 -6.84 -20.75 4.30
N GLY A 186 -7.98 -20.84 4.99
CA GLY A 186 -8.08 -20.97 6.45
C GLY A 186 -7.57 -19.77 7.23
N ARG A 187 -7.56 -18.57 6.62
CA ARG A 187 -7.07 -17.33 7.24
C ARG A 187 -8.12 -16.24 7.20
N TYR A 188 -8.04 -15.30 8.15
CA TYR A 188 -8.83 -14.08 8.07
C TYR A 188 -8.50 -13.31 6.80
N ARG A 189 -9.55 -12.92 6.09
CA ARG A 189 -9.54 -12.18 4.84
C ARG A 189 -10.36 -10.90 5.02
N LEU A 190 -9.79 -9.79 4.56
CA LEU A 190 -10.41 -8.49 4.46
C LEU A 190 -10.64 -8.17 2.98
N ASP A 191 -11.91 -7.97 2.62
CA ASP A 191 -12.31 -7.47 1.31
C ASP A 191 -12.71 -5.99 1.46
N LEU A 192 -12.03 -5.13 0.71
CA LEU A 192 -12.33 -3.71 0.60
C LEU A 192 -12.96 -3.42 -0.76
N TYR A 193 -13.95 -2.55 -0.80
CA TYR A 193 -14.61 -2.13 -2.04
C TYR A 193 -14.34 -0.65 -2.26
N GLN A 194 -13.83 -0.31 -3.43
CA GLN A 194 -13.59 1.07 -3.84
C GLN A 194 -14.90 1.89 -3.80
N TRP A 195 -14.78 3.21 -3.96
CA TRP A 195 -15.92 4.12 -3.95
C TRP A 195 -16.95 3.80 -5.05
N ASP A 196 -16.52 3.19 -6.16
CA ASP A 196 -17.34 2.74 -7.29
C ASP A 196 -17.97 1.34 -7.09
N GLY A 197 -17.68 0.69 -5.96
CA GLY A 197 -18.11 -0.68 -5.66
C GLY A 197 -17.22 -1.77 -6.26
N THR A 198 -16.15 -1.42 -6.98
CA THR A 198 -15.19 -2.40 -7.50
C THR A 198 -14.41 -3.01 -6.33
N PRO A 199 -14.36 -4.35 -6.20
CA PRO A 199 -13.57 -4.99 -5.15
C PRO A 199 -12.07 -4.73 -5.37
N LEU A 200 -11.36 -4.40 -4.30
CA LEU A 200 -9.90 -4.43 -4.28
C LEU A 200 -9.40 -5.87 -4.21
N GLN A 201 -8.10 -6.04 -4.45
CA GLN A 201 -7.44 -7.32 -4.21
C GLN A 201 -7.62 -7.76 -2.74
N PRO A 202 -7.87 -9.05 -2.50
CA PRO A 202 -8.13 -9.55 -1.16
C PRO A 202 -6.89 -9.41 -0.28
N LEU A 203 -7.12 -9.00 0.97
CA LEU A 203 -6.09 -8.85 1.98
C LEU A 203 -6.24 -9.94 3.03
N TYR A 204 -5.12 -10.42 3.55
CA TYR A 204 -5.07 -11.46 4.57
C TYR A 204 -4.39 -10.93 5.82
N LEU A 205 -4.88 -11.35 6.98
CA LEU A 205 -4.31 -10.95 8.26
C LEU A 205 -2.90 -11.54 8.42
N VAL A 206 -1.94 -10.67 8.74
CA VAL A 206 -0.52 -11.00 8.96
C VAL A 206 -0.15 -10.84 10.43
N TYR A 207 -0.48 -9.69 11.00
CA TYR A 207 -0.12 -9.32 12.36
C TYR A 207 -1.34 -8.85 13.15
N ARG A 208 -1.41 -9.27 14.42
CA ARG A 208 -2.31 -8.77 15.46
C ARG A 208 -1.54 -8.89 16.79
N PRO A 209 -1.06 -7.80 17.41
CA PRO A 209 -1.34 -6.38 17.14
C PRO A 209 -0.80 -5.88 15.79
N PRO A 210 -1.33 -4.76 15.26
CA PRO A 210 -0.90 -4.20 13.97
C PRO A 210 0.55 -3.71 13.98
N GLN A 211 1.24 -3.93 12.87
CA GLN A 211 2.57 -3.40 12.59
C GLN A 211 2.47 -2.10 11.78
N MET A 212 2.73 -0.97 12.43
CA MET A 212 2.72 0.37 11.83
C MET A 212 3.69 1.31 12.55
N LEU A 213 3.97 2.46 11.95
CA LEU A 213 4.74 3.55 12.54
C LEU A 213 3.94 4.27 13.65
N PRO A 214 4.59 5.11 14.47
CA PRO A 214 3.90 5.86 15.52
C PRO A 214 2.74 6.70 14.97
N THR A 215 1.60 6.69 15.68
CA THR A 215 0.33 7.35 15.31
C THR A 215 0.33 8.86 15.58
N ILE A 216 1.42 9.53 15.22
CA ILE A 216 1.64 10.97 15.36
C ILE A 216 2.08 11.55 14.02
N THR A 217 1.89 12.86 13.82
CA THR A 217 2.51 13.55 12.68
C THR A 217 4.03 13.46 12.79
N MET A 218 4.68 12.83 11.79
CA MET A 218 6.11 12.51 11.81
C MET A 218 6.95 13.65 11.22
N ASN A 219 6.42 14.32 10.20
CA ASN A 219 7.07 15.40 9.47
C ASN A 219 6.20 16.66 9.51
N PRO A 220 6.08 17.33 10.67
CA PRO A 220 5.39 18.60 10.72
C PRO A 220 6.06 19.55 9.72
N GLY A 221 5.28 20.08 8.77
CA GLY A 221 5.72 21.16 7.91
C GLY A 221 6.40 22.25 8.75
N THR A 222 7.31 23.03 8.17
CA THR A 222 8.26 23.99 8.81
C THR A 222 7.67 25.09 9.72
N LYS A 223 6.45 24.94 10.26
CA LYS A 223 5.75 25.90 11.11
C LYS A 223 6.08 25.82 12.59
N GLU A 224 6.78 24.81 13.08
CA GLU A 224 7.15 24.73 14.51
C GLU A 224 8.61 24.31 14.73
N GLN A 225 9.55 25.24 14.54
CA GLN A 225 10.83 25.18 15.24
C GLN A 225 10.73 25.99 16.53
N VAL A 226 10.31 25.33 17.61
CA VAL A 226 10.38 25.90 18.95
C VAL A 226 11.86 26.06 19.32
N ASN A 227 12.29 27.31 19.37
CA ASN A 227 13.62 27.76 19.76
C ASN A 227 13.92 27.38 21.23
N ASN A 228 14.59 26.26 21.47
CA ASN A 228 15.21 25.98 22.77
C ASN A 228 16.71 25.67 22.58
N HIS A 229 17.48 26.75 22.40
CA HIS A 229 18.88 26.72 21.98
C HIS A 229 19.92 26.46 23.09
N THR A 230 19.53 26.05 24.30
CA THR A 230 20.48 26.00 25.44
C THR A 230 21.01 24.61 25.82
N ASN A 231 20.48 23.50 25.30
CA ASN A 231 20.98 22.14 25.61
C ASN A 231 21.51 21.33 24.41
N ALA A 232 21.59 21.93 23.22
CA ALA A 232 21.80 21.21 21.95
C ALA A 232 23.23 20.66 21.70
N ARG A 233 24.26 21.11 22.42
CA ARG A 233 25.65 20.79 22.06
C ARG A 233 26.18 19.43 22.56
N ARG A 234 25.61 18.86 23.64
CA ARG A 234 26.02 17.52 24.15
C ARG A 234 25.17 16.37 23.59
N ALA A 235 23.92 16.62 23.20
CA ALA A 235 23.06 15.65 22.51
C ALA A 235 23.39 15.47 21.02
N LEU A 236 24.20 16.36 20.42
CA LEU A 236 24.53 16.33 19.00
C LEU A 236 25.47 15.17 18.62
N ASN A 237 26.42 14.79 19.48
CA ASN A 237 27.50 13.84 19.12
C ASN A 237 27.06 12.36 19.13
N SER A 238 26.17 11.96 20.05
CA SER A 238 25.55 10.62 20.00
C SER A 238 24.64 10.48 18.79
N ASN A 239 23.93 11.55 18.44
CA ASN A 239 22.95 11.57 17.36
C ASN A 239 23.59 11.57 15.97
N VAL A 240 24.76 12.20 15.81
CA VAL A 240 25.50 12.18 14.53
C VAL A 240 26.01 10.78 14.20
N ARG A 241 26.61 10.06 15.17
CA ARG A 241 27.11 8.69 14.92
C ARG A 241 25.97 7.73 14.57
N GLU A 242 24.85 7.80 15.29
CA GLU A 242 23.68 6.96 14.97
C GLU A 242 23.04 7.33 13.64
N ARG A 243 22.93 8.62 13.31
CA ARG A 243 22.45 9.06 11.98
C ARG A 243 23.36 8.57 10.86
N ILE A 244 24.68 8.63 11.03
CA ILE A 244 25.63 8.10 10.06
C ILE A 244 25.45 6.59 9.92
N LYS A 245 25.41 5.82 11.02
CA LYS A 245 25.18 4.37 10.98
C LYS A 245 23.87 4.03 10.25
N ARG A 246 22.77 4.72 10.56
CA ARG A 246 21.46 4.52 9.91
C ARG A 246 21.53 4.84 8.42
N SER A 247 22.11 5.99 8.05
CA SER A 247 22.29 6.34 6.63
C SER A 247 23.13 5.31 5.87
N LEU A 248 24.09 4.65 6.53
CA LEU A 248 24.89 3.57 5.93
C LEU A 248 24.08 2.28 5.75
N ILE A 249 23.20 1.92 6.70
CA ILE A 249 22.27 0.79 6.59
C ILE A 249 21.27 1.06 5.45
N ASN A 250 20.75 2.28 5.38
CA ASN A 250 19.73 2.69 4.41
C ASN A 250 20.27 2.85 2.99
N ARG A 251 21.57 3.14 2.81
CA ARG A 251 22.24 3.23 1.49
C ARG A 251 22.10 1.97 0.63
N GLY A 252 21.89 0.79 1.23
CA GLY A 252 21.68 -0.47 0.52
C GLY A 252 20.22 -0.81 0.22
N LYS A 253 19.27 -0.19 0.94
CA LYS A 253 17.83 -0.48 0.82
C LYS A 253 17.18 0.23 -0.37
N THR A 254 17.72 1.37 -0.78
CA THR A 254 17.22 2.13 -1.93
C THR A 254 18.36 2.86 -2.63
N LYS A 255 18.19 3.16 -3.92
CA LYS A 255 19.08 4.05 -4.69
C LYS A 255 18.60 5.51 -4.69
N ALA A 256 17.54 5.82 -3.94
CA ALA A 256 16.96 7.14 -3.90
C ALA A 256 17.86 8.09 -3.08
N THR A 257 18.30 9.18 -3.69
CA THR A 257 19.01 10.25 -2.97
C THR A 257 18.09 11.45 -2.82
N LEU A 258 17.81 11.86 -1.57
CA LEU A 258 17.14 13.11 -1.30
C LEU A 258 18.02 14.26 -1.79
N ARG A 259 17.66 14.87 -2.91
CA ARG A 259 18.26 16.12 -3.38
C ARG A 259 17.28 17.24 -3.05
N LYS A 260 17.60 18.02 -2.02
CA LYS A 260 16.91 19.30 -1.77
C LYS A 260 17.09 20.17 -3.02
N GLU A 261 16.04 20.30 -3.83
CA GLU A 261 16.05 21.23 -4.96
C GLU A 261 16.34 22.63 -4.42
N ARG A 262 17.34 23.29 -5.00
CA ARG A 262 17.78 24.62 -4.54
C ARG A 262 16.77 25.64 -5.02
N SER A 263 15.70 25.84 -4.23
CA SER A 263 14.61 26.79 -4.43
C SER A 263 15.04 28.23 -4.76
N GLY A 264 16.30 28.59 -4.47
CA GLY A 264 16.87 29.90 -4.79
C GLY A 264 16.89 30.24 -6.28
N LEU A 265 17.07 29.27 -7.18
CA LEU A 265 17.12 29.56 -8.62
C LEU A 265 15.73 29.90 -9.18
N TYR A 266 14.68 29.18 -8.75
CA TYR A 266 13.31 29.43 -9.19
C TYR A 266 12.80 30.78 -8.70
N ASN A 267 13.08 31.16 -7.45
CA ASN A 267 12.78 32.49 -6.94
C ASN A 267 13.54 33.57 -7.73
N ALA A 268 14.82 33.38 -8.04
CA ALA A 268 15.58 34.35 -8.83
C ALA A 268 15.01 34.53 -10.25
N VAL A 269 14.58 33.46 -10.91
CA VAL A 269 13.93 33.53 -12.24
C VAL A 269 12.56 34.21 -12.16
N TRP A 270 11.76 33.92 -11.13
CA TRP A 270 10.44 34.53 -10.94
C TRP A 270 10.55 36.04 -10.67
N TYR A 271 11.38 36.45 -9.71
CA TYR A 271 11.63 37.87 -9.42
C TYR A 271 12.35 38.59 -10.56
N GLY A 272 13.25 37.91 -11.27
CA GLY A 272 13.89 38.44 -12.48
C GLY A 272 12.87 38.74 -13.59
N GLY A 273 11.89 37.86 -13.78
CA GLY A 273 10.78 38.09 -14.71
C GLY A 273 9.93 39.32 -14.34
N LEU A 274 9.59 39.47 -13.07
CA LEU A 274 8.84 40.65 -12.57
C LEU A 274 9.61 41.96 -12.76
N ALA A 275 10.93 41.94 -12.55
CA ALA A 275 11.76 43.11 -12.77
C ALA A 275 11.75 43.53 -14.25
N MET A 276 11.90 42.59 -15.17
CA MET A 276 11.91 42.88 -16.62
C MET A 276 10.57 43.46 -17.11
N ILE A 277 9.43 42.93 -16.64
CA ILE A 277 8.11 43.48 -16.97
C ILE A 277 7.97 44.91 -16.43
N SER A 278 8.41 45.14 -15.18
CA SER A 278 8.33 46.47 -14.55
C SER A 278 9.19 47.51 -15.28
N PHE A 279 10.42 47.15 -15.66
CA PHE A 279 11.31 48.03 -16.43
C PHE A 279 10.78 48.29 -17.84
N GLY A 280 10.23 47.27 -18.52
CA GLY A 280 9.62 47.43 -19.85
C GLY A 280 8.42 48.38 -19.82
N ALA A 281 7.54 48.23 -18.84
CA ALA A 281 6.37 49.10 -18.67
C ALA A 281 6.76 50.55 -18.32
N GLY A 282 7.74 50.74 -17.43
CA GLY A 282 8.26 52.06 -17.09
C GLY A 282 8.95 52.75 -18.27
N GLY A 283 9.70 52.00 -19.08
CA GLY A 283 10.33 52.51 -20.29
C GLY A 283 9.33 52.94 -21.34
N TRP A 284 8.25 52.18 -21.54
CA TRP A 284 7.18 52.55 -22.48
C TRP A 284 6.51 53.87 -22.10
N LEU A 285 6.17 54.05 -20.82
CA LEU A 285 5.53 55.28 -20.32
C LEU A 285 6.46 56.49 -20.31
N TYR A 286 7.78 56.29 -20.27
CA TYR A 286 8.74 57.39 -20.31
C TYR A 286 9.03 57.88 -21.75
N PHE A 287 8.84 57.03 -22.76
CA PHE A 287 9.09 57.34 -24.17
C PHE A 287 7.82 57.53 -25.01
N SER A 288 6.63 57.48 -24.41
CA SER A 288 5.32 57.84 -25.00
C SER A 288 4.91 59.26 -24.64
#